data_AF-A0AAC9FKN0-F1
#
_entry.id   AF-A0AAC9FKN0-F1
#
_cell.length_a   1.000
_cell.length_b   1.000
_cell.length_c   1.000
_cell.angle_alpha   90.00
_cell.angle_beta   90.00
_cell.angle_gamma   90.00
#
_symmetry.space_group_name_H-M   'P 1'
#
loop_
_entity.id
_entity.type
_entity.pdbx_description
1 polymer ?
#
loop_
_entity_poly.entity_id
_entity_poly.type
_entity_poly.pdbx_seq_one_letter_code
_entity_poly.pdbx_strand_id
1 'polypeptide(L)'
;MLNRHGDFLRSGVEHTALTKSFKLILLLALLELDGLREPPTLAALASHSRYLFERHPELARLDLPVKQQALSADSPAWLSYWKSNPIKFSSGGNPGAKGEYWFEVREDRFCPRFAVSEEDIDPLHRMVQELLDLRLAQYQQRKIASAAAISPEPFTTIHDEEQALAPDAKARQVTLI
;
A
#
# COMPACT_ATOMS: atom_id res chain seq x y z
N MET A 1 -13.60 27.68 -3.91
CA MET A 1 -12.41 26.90 -3.51
C MET A 1 -12.54 25.41 -3.87
N LEU A 2 -13.48 24.62 -3.31
CA LEU A 2 -13.51 23.15 -3.51
C LEU A 2 -13.64 22.66 -4.98
N ASN A 3 -14.25 23.45 -5.87
CA ASN A 3 -14.61 22.97 -7.21
C ASN A 3 -13.43 22.94 -8.21
N ARG A 4 -12.34 23.68 -7.97
CA ARG A 4 -11.23 23.81 -8.95
C ARG A 4 -10.31 22.59 -9.00
N HIS A 5 -10.19 21.87 -7.88
CA HIS A 5 -9.34 20.68 -7.76
C HIS A 5 -10.14 19.40 -7.43
N GLY A 6 -11.47 19.47 -7.50
CA GLY A 6 -12.37 18.38 -7.14
C GLY A 6 -12.11 17.10 -7.94
N ASP A 7 -11.84 17.22 -9.24
CA ASP A 7 -11.54 16.07 -10.09
C ASP A 7 -10.21 15.40 -9.71
N PHE A 8 -9.19 16.17 -9.34
CA PHE A 8 -7.92 15.64 -8.86
C PHE A 8 -8.09 14.92 -7.52
N LEU A 9 -8.77 15.56 -6.56
CA LEU A 9 -9.04 14.96 -5.25
C LEU A 9 -9.82 13.65 -5.39
N ARG A 10 -10.90 13.67 -6.19
CA ARG A 10 -11.78 12.52 -6.41
C ARG A 10 -11.11 11.41 -7.20
N SER A 11 -10.57 11.71 -8.37
CA SER A 11 -10.11 10.69 -9.32
C SER A 11 -8.61 10.42 -9.22
N GLY A 12 -7.83 11.43 -8.87
CA GLY A 12 -6.37 11.32 -8.71
C GLY A 12 -5.93 10.69 -7.40
N VAL A 13 -6.68 10.92 -6.32
CA VAL A 13 -6.33 10.50 -4.95
C VAL A 13 -7.35 9.51 -4.37
N GLU A 14 -8.61 9.91 -4.20
CA GLU A 14 -9.63 9.13 -3.49
C GLU A 14 -9.97 7.80 -4.20
N HIS A 15 -10.31 7.86 -5.49
CA HIS A 15 -10.73 6.69 -6.28
C HIS A 15 -9.60 6.02 -7.06
N THR A 16 -8.35 6.43 -6.85
CA THR A 16 -7.25 5.76 -7.53
C THR A 16 -7.24 4.27 -7.17
N ALA A 17 -7.18 3.41 -8.19
CA ALA A 17 -7.02 1.98 -7.99
C ALA A 17 -5.65 1.71 -7.33
N LEU A 18 -5.63 0.86 -6.31
CA LEU A 18 -4.44 0.55 -5.53
C LEU A 18 -4.23 -0.95 -5.43
N THR A 19 -3.39 -1.49 -6.32
CA THR A 19 -2.83 -2.84 -6.16
C THR A 19 -1.69 -2.85 -5.13
N LYS A 20 -0.92 -1.75 -5.10
CA LYS A 20 0.23 -1.48 -4.23
C LYS A 20 0.20 -0.03 -3.72
N SER A 21 0.95 0.25 -2.65
CA SER A 21 1.08 1.57 -2.02
C SER A 21 1.93 2.60 -2.77
N PHE A 22 2.61 2.23 -3.87
CA PHE A 22 3.61 3.10 -4.53
C PHE A 22 3.09 4.48 -4.91
N LYS A 23 1.86 4.59 -5.44
CA LYS A 23 1.27 5.89 -5.78
C LYS A 23 0.96 6.74 -4.54
N LEU A 24 0.52 6.12 -3.44
CA LEU A 24 0.28 6.85 -2.19
C LEU A 24 1.59 7.38 -1.61
N ILE A 25 2.65 6.57 -1.60
CA ILE A 25 3.98 6.99 -1.14
C ILE A 25 4.56 8.09 -2.04
N LEU A 26 4.36 8.01 -3.36
CA LEU A 26 4.77 9.08 -4.29
C LEU A 26 4.09 10.42 -3.98
N LEU A 27 2.78 10.39 -3.73
CA LEU A 27 2.00 11.61 -3.44
C LEU A 27 2.32 12.16 -2.05
N LEU A 28 2.53 11.29 -1.06
CA LEU A 28 2.94 11.70 0.28
C LEU A 28 4.33 12.35 0.23
N ALA A 29 5.26 11.77 -0.53
CA ALA A 29 6.58 12.35 -0.73
C ALA A 29 6.51 13.71 -1.42
N LEU A 30 5.59 13.87 -2.38
CA LEU A 30 5.36 15.15 -3.03
C LEU A 30 4.89 16.21 -2.02
N LEU A 31 3.94 15.87 -1.13
CA LEU A 31 3.44 16.80 -0.12
C LEU A 31 4.49 17.15 0.92
N GLU A 32 5.20 16.17 1.48
CA GLU A 32 6.23 16.42 2.50
C GLU A 32 7.42 17.26 1.97
N LEU A 33 7.61 17.30 0.65
CA LEU A 33 8.58 18.17 -0.03
C LEU A 33 8.01 19.52 -0.50
N ASP A 34 6.79 19.87 -0.08
CA ASP A 34 6.03 21.05 -0.54
C ASP A 34 5.90 21.15 -2.08
N GLY A 35 5.78 20.00 -2.73
CA GLY A 35 5.88 19.85 -4.18
C GLY A 35 4.72 20.42 -4.99
N LEU A 36 3.64 20.84 -4.33
CA LEU A 36 2.57 21.61 -4.98
C LEU A 36 2.99 23.07 -5.20
N ARG A 37 3.87 23.60 -4.33
CA ARG A 37 4.44 24.94 -4.42
C ARG A 37 5.74 24.92 -5.23
N GLU A 38 6.65 24.00 -4.89
CA GLU A 38 7.93 23.83 -5.57
C GLU A 38 8.14 22.37 -6.00
N PRO A 39 7.80 22.02 -7.25
CA PRO A 39 7.96 20.66 -7.76
C PRO A 39 9.36 20.08 -7.51
N PRO A 40 9.49 18.95 -6.78
CA PRO A 40 10.79 18.40 -6.41
C PRO A 40 11.48 17.76 -7.61
N THR A 41 12.81 17.64 -7.54
CA THR A 41 13.57 16.84 -8.50
C THR A 41 13.19 15.36 -8.37
N LEU A 42 13.37 14.58 -9.43
CA LEU A 42 13.09 13.14 -9.37
C LEU A 42 13.98 12.43 -8.35
N ALA A 43 15.21 12.91 -8.16
CA ALA A 43 16.14 12.41 -7.15
C ALA A 43 15.63 12.67 -5.72
N ALA A 44 15.23 13.91 -5.42
CA ALA A 44 14.68 14.25 -4.11
C ALA A 44 13.40 13.45 -3.82
N LEU A 45 12.50 13.36 -4.80
CA LEU A 45 11.26 12.62 -4.68
C LEU A 45 11.50 11.12 -4.44
N ALA A 46 12.47 10.51 -5.13
CA ALA A 46 12.85 9.12 -4.94
C ALA A 46 13.47 8.89 -3.55
N SER A 47 14.46 9.70 -3.17
CA SER A 47 15.13 9.56 -1.86
C SER A 47 14.11 9.71 -0.72
N HIS A 48 13.23 10.70 -0.80
CA HIS A 48 12.19 10.92 0.21
C HIS A 48 11.13 9.81 0.25
N SER A 49 10.77 9.24 -0.91
CA SER A 49 9.90 8.07 -0.97
C SER A 49 10.53 6.84 -0.32
N ARG A 50 11.86 6.70 -0.36
CA ARG A 50 12.57 5.64 0.35
C ARG A 50 12.49 5.83 1.86
N TYR A 51 12.73 7.04 2.34
CA TYR A 51 12.60 7.40 3.75
C TYR A 51 11.19 7.12 4.29
N LEU A 52 10.16 7.38 3.48
CA LEU A 52 8.77 7.01 3.82
C LEU A 52 8.61 5.50 4.02
N PHE A 53 9.18 4.67 3.16
CA PHE A 53 9.16 3.20 3.36
C PHE A 53 9.92 2.74 4.61
N GLU A 54 10.95 3.47 5.03
CA GLU A 54 11.70 3.16 6.25
C GLU A 54 10.90 3.51 7.51
N ARG A 55 10.06 4.55 7.46
CA ARG A 55 9.08 4.87 8.51
C ARG A 55 7.87 3.95 8.53
N HIS A 56 7.58 3.31 7.41
CA HIS A 56 6.47 2.37 7.21
C HIS A 56 6.97 0.99 6.77
N PRO A 57 7.75 0.29 7.61
CA PRO A 57 8.37 -0.99 7.25
C PRO A 57 7.34 -2.07 6.87
N GLU A 58 6.12 -1.98 7.38
CA GLU A 58 4.99 -2.83 6.98
C GLU A 58 4.63 -2.67 5.50
N LEU A 59 4.61 -1.44 4.98
CA LEU A 59 4.33 -1.17 3.57
C LEU A 59 5.48 -1.64 2.69
N ALA A 60 6.72 -1.43 3.14
CA ALA A 60 7.91 -1.91 2.45
C ALA A 60 7.86 -3.44 2.28
N ARG A 61 7.56 -4.17 3.36
CA ARG A 61 7.47 -5.64 3.35
C ARG A 61 6.34 -6.15 2.45
N LEU A 62 5.20 -5.45 2.43
CA LEU A 62 4.03 -5.84 1.64
C LEU A 62 4.24 -5.63 0.13
N ASP A 63 4.81 -4.49 -0.27
CA ASP A 63 4.72 -4.04 -1.66
C ASP A 63 6.06 -3.97 -2.40
N LEU A 64 7.17 -3.74 -1.71
CA LEU A 64 8.49 -3.69 -2.36
C LEU A 64 9.05 -5.11 -2.57
N PRO A 65 9.56 -5.42 -3.78
CA PRO A 65 10.33 -6.64 -3.98
C PRO A 65 11.56 -6.67 -3.06
N VAL A 66 11.94 -7.87 -2.59
CA VAL A 66 13.08 -8.06 -1.66
C VAL A 66 14.36 -7.36 -2.12
N LYS A 67 14.68 -7.44 -3.42
CA LYS A 67 15.86 -6.76 -4.00
C LYS A 67 15.85 -5.25 -3.78
N GLN A 68 14.67 -4.62 -3.82
CA GLN A 68 14.53 -3.17 -3.67
C GLN A 68 14.41 -2.73 -2.22
N GLN A 69 14.06 -3.63 -1.30
CA GLN A 69 14.06 -3.34 0.14
C GLN A 69 15.49 -3.09 0.67
N ALA A 70 16.51 -3.67 0.02
CA ALA A 70 17.91 -3.52 0.40
C ALA A 70 18.60 -2.28 -0.20
N LEU A 71 17.91 -1.52 -1.05
CA LEU A 71 18.49 -0.32 -1.66
C LEU A 71 18.40 0.88 -0.72
N SER A 72 19.48 1.66 -0.65
CA SER A 72 19.49 2.95 0.06
C SER A 72 18.82 4.05 -0.76
N ALA A 73 18.36 5.10 -0.06
CA ALA A 73 17.64 6.23 -0.62
C ALA A 73 18.43 6.96 -1.72
N ASP A 74 19.74 7.07 -1.54
CA ASP A 74 20.63 7.80 -2.44
C ASP A 74 21.23 6.91 -3.54
N SER A 75 20.86 5.63 -3.59
CA SER A 75 21.42 4.73 -4.59
C SER A 75 20.88 5.04 -6.01
N PRO A 76 21.74 5.04 -7.04
CA PRO A 76 21.29 5.18 -8.43
C PRO A 76 20.29 4.10 -8.85
N ALA A 77 20.42 2.90 -8.28
CA ALA A 77 19.49 1.80 -8.50
C ALA A 77 18.08 2.11 -7.99
N TRP A 78 17.97 2.74 -6.80
CA TRP A 78 16.67 3.16 -6.26
C TRP A 78 16.05 4.25 -7.11
N LEU A 79 16.81 5.27 -7.49
CA LEU A 79 16.33 6.31 -8.40
C LEU A 79 15.83 5.72 -9.73
N SER A 80 16.59 4.82 -10.34
CA SER A 80 16.19 4.15 -11.58
C SER A 80 14.91 3.33 -11.42
N TYR A 81 14.77 2.63 -10.29
CA TYR A 81 13.56 1.89 -9.95
C TYR A 81 12.36 2.84 -9.82
N TRP A 82 12.49 3.90 -9.02
CA TRP A 82 11.42 4.86 -8.75
C TRP A 82 10.98 5.64 -10.00
N LYS A 83 11.93 5.99 -10.88
CA LYS A 83 11.66 6.57 -12.20
C LYS A 83 10.82 5.62 -13.06
N SER A 84 11.14 4.33 -13.04
CA SER A 84 10.44 3.31 -13.82
C SER A 84 9.03 3.01 -13.27
N ASN A 85 8.86 3.04 -11.95
CA ASN A 85 7.59 2.93 -11.23
C ASN A 85 7.80 3.47 -9.81
N PRO A 86 7.03 4.45 -9.32
CA PRO A 86 5.74 4.94 -9.84
C PRO A 86 5.79 6.20 -10.70
N ILE A 87 6.92 6.88 -10.85
CA ILE A 87 6.98 8.16 -11.56
C ILE A 87 6.46 7.99 -12.99
N LYS A 88 7.03 7.08 -13.79
CA LYS A 88 6.60 6.83 -15.18
C LYS A 88 5.10 6.61 -15.31
N PHE A 89 4.49 5.79 -14.46
CA PHE A 89 3.06 5.49 -14.53
C PHE A 89 2.16 6.63 -14.04
N SER A 90 2.71 7.54 -13.23
CA SER A 90 1.99 8.71 -12.73
C SER A 90 2.17 9.94 -13.62
N SER A 91 3.20 9.96 -14.47
CA SER A 91 3.57 11.11 -15.31
C SER A 91 3.53 10.86 -16.83
N GLY A 92 3.63 9.60 -17.25
CA GLY A 92 3.79 9.19 -18.65
C GLY A 92 2.76 8.15 -19.03
N GLY A 93 1.90 8.50 -19.98
CA GLY A 93 0.90 7.57 -20.48
C GLY A 93 1.39 6.60 -21.53
N ASN A 94 0.74 5.44 -21.58
CA ASN A 94 0.58 4.76 -22.85
C ASN A 94 -0.23 5.68 -23.78
N PRO A 95 0.15 5.82 -25.06
CA PRO A 95 -0.66 6.54 -26.04
C PRO A 95 -2.01 5.81 -26.22
N GLY A 96 -3.04 6.25 -25.49
CA GLY A 96 -4.37 5.64 -25.50
C GLY A 96 -5.25 6.00 -24.30
N ALA A 97 -4.67 6.29 -23.13
CA ALA A 97 -5.43 6.71 -21.95
C ALA A 97 -5.64 8.24 -21.96
N LYS A 98 -6.72 8.69 -22.58
CA LYS A 98 -7.14 10.09 -22.54
C LYS A 98 -7.63 10.44 -21.13
N GLY A 99 -6.88 11.25 -20.37
CA GLY A 99 -7.40 11.99 -19.21
C GLY A 99 -6.84 11.67 -17.82
N GLU A 100 -5.89 10.74 -17.67
CA GLU A 100 -5.57 10.19 -16.33
C GLU A 100 -4.30 10.73 -15.64
N TYR A 101 -3.48 11.54 -16.33
CA TYR A 101 -2.16 11.92 -15.79
C TYR A 101 -2.21 13.27 -15.11
N TRP A 102 -2.40 13.26 -13.79
CA TRP A 102 -2.36 14.46 -12.95
C TRP A 102 -0.97 15.10 -12.85
N PHE A 103 0.06 14.38 -13.27
CA PHE A 103 1.46 14.80 -13.18
C PHE A 103 2.22 14.66 -14.49
N GLU A 104 3.37 15.31 -14.54
CA GLU A 104 4.33 15.23 -15.63
C GLU A 104 5.75 15.40 -15.11
N VAL A 105 6.71 15.02 -15.94
CA VAL A 105 8.12 15.32 -15.69
C VAL A 105 8.53 16.48 -16.59
N ARG A 106 8.92 17.61 -15.99
CA ARG A 106 9.48 18.78 -16.67
C ARG A 106 10.85 19.07 -16.08
N GLU A 107 11.89 19.07 -16.91
CA GLU A 107 13.27 19.43 -16.47
C GLU A 107 13.74 18.65 -15.23
N ASP A 108 13.54 17.33 -15.22
CA ASP A 108 13.84 16.44 -14.09
C ASP A 108 13.08 16.76 -12.78
N ARG A 109 11.96 17.48 -12.87
CA ARG A 109 11.04 17.72 -11.74
C ARG A 109 9.69 17.07 -11.97
N PHE A 110 9.08 16.61 -10.88
CA PHE A 110 7.75 15.99 -10.89
C PHE A 110 6.68 17.05 -10.61
N CYS A 111 5.99 17.47 -11.66
CA CYS A 111 5.11 18.64 -11.62
C CYS A 111 3.63 18.23 -11.76
N PRO A 112 2.69 18.87 -11.07
CA PRO A 112 1.27 18.76 -11.42
C PRO A 112 1.01 19.31 -12.83
N ARG A 113 0.06 18.71 -13.56
CA ARG A 113 -0.40 19.18 -14.88
C ARG A 113 -1.50 20.25 -14.79
N PHE A 114 -1.94 20.57 -13.58
CA PHE A 114 -2.95 21.58 -13.31
C PHE A 114 -2.32 22.75 -12.55
N ALA A 115 -2.83 23.96 -12.79
CA ALA A 115 -2.39 25.13 -12.06
C ALA A 115 -3.00 25.13 -10.66
N VAL A 116 -2.20 25.47 -9.66
CA VAL A 116 -2.63 25.72 -8.28
C VAL A 116 -2.22 27.15 -7.95
N SER A 117 -3.19 28.02 -7.65
CA SER A 117 -2.89 29.38 -7.20
C SER A 117 -2.37 29.37 -5.77
N GLU A 118 -1.57 30.37 -5.38
CA GLU A 118 -0.99 30.46 -4.03
C GLU A 118 -2.03 30.32 -2.91
N GLU A 119 -3.22 30.92 -3.08
CA GLU A 119 -4.34 30.85 -2.14
C GLU A 119 -4.91 29.43 -1.96
N ASP A 120 -4.77 28.57 -2.98
CA ASP A 120 -5.34 27.23 -3.02
C ASP A 120 -4.30 26.15 -2.63
N ILE A 121 -3.00 26.48 -2.55
CA ILE A 121 -1.92 25.51 -2.22
C ILE A 121 -2.15 24.87 -0.85
N ASP A 122 -2.26 25.66 0.21
CA ASP A 122 -2.36 25.13 1.58
C ASP A 122 -3.69 24.39 1.83
N PRO A 123 -4.86 24.88 1.35
CA PRO A 123 -6.09 24.09 1.37
C PRO A 123 -5.96 22.77 0.62
N LEU A 124 -5.41 22.79 -0.61
CA LEU A 124 -5.25 21.59 -1.42
C LEU A 124 -4.31 20.59 -0.76
N HIS A 125 -3.17 21.04 -0.24
CA HIS A 125 -2.21 20.22 0.48
C HIS A 125 -2.90 19.46 1.62
N ARG A 126 -3.64 20.17 2.49
CA ARG A 126 -4.34 19.55 3.63
C ARG A 126 -5.36 18.51 3.18
N MET A 127 -6.17 18.82 2.17
CA MET A 127 -7.17 17.88 1.65
C MET A 127 -6.53 16.64 1.02
N VAL A 128 -5.43 16.80 0.29
CA VAL A 128 -4.70 15.65 -0.27
C VAL A 128 -4.09 14.82 0.86
N GLN A 129 -3.50 15.46 1.88
CA GLN A 129 -2.94 14.76 3.04
C GLN A 129 -4.00 13.91 3.75
N GLU A 130 -5.15 14.49 4.09
CA GLU A 130 -6.26 13.78 4.75
C GLU A 130 -6.74 12.57 3.92
N LEU A 131 -6.84 12.73 2.59
CA LEU A 131 -7.18 11.63 1.70
C LEU A 131 -6.08 10.57 1.66
N LEU A 132 -4.80 10.95 1.62
CA LEU A 132 -3.70 9.98 1.63
C LEU A 132 -3.69 9.16 2.93
N ASP A 133 -3.90 9.80 4.08
CA ASP A 133 -3.97 9.14 5.38
C ASP A 133 -5.12 8.13 5.41
N LEU A 134 -6.32 8.54 4.98
CA LEU A 134 -7.47 7.65 4.86
C LEU A 134 -7.18 6.46 3.94
N ARG A 135 -6.61 6.72 2.77
CA ARG A 135 -6.34 5.68 1.75
C ARG A 135 -5.25 4.71 2.19
N LEU A 136 -4.22 5.18 2.90
CA LEU A 136 -3.19 4.32 3.49
C LEU A 136 -3.78 3.40 4.55
N ALA A 137 -4.61 3.93 5.47
CA ALA A 137 -5.27 3.13 6.50
C ALA A 137 -6.19 2.05 5.89
N GLN A 138 -7.02 2.43 4.92
CA GLN A 138 -7.89 1.49 4.19
C GLN A 138 -7.08 0.41 3.45
N TYR A 139 -5.96 0.80 2.83
CA TYR A 139 -5.08 -0.12 2.11
C TYR A 139 -4.49 -1.18 3.04
N GLN A 140 -3.95 -0.75 4.18
CA GLN A 140 -3.37 -1.63 5.19
C GLN A 140 -4.42 -2.60 5.74
N GLN A 141 -5.61 -2.10 6.12
CA GLN A 141 -6.70 -2.93 6.64
C GLN A 141 -7.11 -4.02 5.63
N ARG A 142 -7.25 -3.67 4.35
CA ARG A 142 -7.60 -4.63 3.29
C ARG A 142 -6.53 -5.72 3.12
N LYS A 143 -5.25 -5.36 3.20
CA LYS A 143 -4.15 -6.33 3.10
C LYS A 143 -4.11 -7.28 4.30
N ILE A 144 -4.36 -6.77 5.50
CA ILE A 144 -4.47 -7.58 6.73
C ILE A 144 -5.64 -8.57 6.60
N ALA A 145 -6.83 -8.09 6.21
CA ALA A 145 -8.00 -8.94 6.02
C ALA A 145 -7.77 -10.03 4.96
N SER A 146 -7.09 -9.67 3.86
CA SER A 146 -6.74 -10.63 2.79
C SER A 146 -5.75 -11.68 3.29
N ALA A 147 -4.78 -11.32 4.13
CA ALA A 147 -3.82 -12.27 4.71
C ALA A 147 -4.50 -13.24 5.71
N ALA A 148 -5.43 -12.73 6.52
CA ALA A 148 -6.21 -13.55 7.47
C ALA A 148 -7.10 -14.57 6.76
N ALA A 149 -7.75 -14.18 5.65
CA ALA A 149 -8.60 -15.09 4.87
C ALA A 149 -7.85 -16.24 4.18
N ILE A 150 -6.52 -16.11 3.99
CA ILE A 150 -5.66 -17.12 3.34
C ILE A 150 -5.13 -18.15 4.35
N SER A 151 -5.20 -17.88 5.66
CA SER A 151 -4.83 -18.83 6.70
C SER A 151 -6.09 -19.57 7.20
N PRO A 152 -6.39 -20.80 6.74
CA PRO A 152 -7.45 -21.57 7.34
C PRO A 152 -7.03 -21.98 8.77
N GLU A 153 -7.82 -21.59 9.76
CA GLU A 153 -7.78 -22.17 11.11
C GLU A 153 -7.96 -23.70 10.99
N PRO A 154 -7.13 -24.55 11.63
CA PRO A 154 -7.44 -25.97 11.73
C PRO A 154 -8.55 -26.16 12.77
N PHE A 155 -9.79 -26.30 12.29
CA PHE A 155 -10.86 -26.86 13.10
C PHE A 155 -10.87 -28.38 12.90
N THR A 156 -10.60 -29.14 13.95
CA THR A 156 -11.07 -30.53 14.04
C THR A 156 -11.55 -30.80 15.44
N THR A 157 -12.87 -30.70 15.61
CA THR A 157 -13.64 -31.43 16.62
C THR A 157 -13.29 -32.91 16.51
N ILE A 158 -12.81 -33.53 17.59
CA ILE A 158 -12.96 -34.99 17.74
C ILE A 158 -14.13 -35.22 18.67
N HIS A 159 -15.12 -35.88 18.08
CA HIS A 159 -16.31 -36.46 18.71
C HIS A 159 -15.88 -37.85 19.18
N ASP A 160 -15.75 -38.06 20.49
CA ASP A 160 -15.61 -39.42 21.03
C ASP A 160 -17.01 -39.92 21.42
N GLU A 161 -17.64 -40.58 20.46
CA GLU A 161 -18.81 -41.43 20.64
C GLU A 161 -18.31 -42.77 21.21
N GLU A 162 -18.18 -42.87 22.54
CA GLU A 162 -17.89 -44.14 23.21
C GLU A 162 -19.19 -44.91 23.43
N GLN A 163 -19.49 -45.88 22.55
CA GLN A 163 -20.49 -46.90 22.83
C GLN A 163 -20.02 -48.33 22.49
N ALA A 164 -19.74 -49.03 23.59
CA ALA A 164 -20.05 -50.44 23.90
C ALA A 164 -19.22 -51.57 23.26
N LEU A 165 -18.53 -52.33 24.12
CA LEU A 165 -18.63 -53.79 24.11
C LEU A 165 -18.22 -54.42 25.46
N ALA A 166 -19.21 -54.95 26.19
CA ALA A 166 -18.99 -55.88 27.31
C ALA A 166 -18.78 -57.31 26.77
N PRO A 167 -18.00 -58.14 27.47
CA PRO A 167 -18.29 -59.57 27.49
C PRO A 167 -18.45 -60.12 28.93
N ASP A 168 -19.53 -60.88 29.09
CA ASP A 168 -19.85 -61.76 30.21
C ASP A 168 -19.10 -63.10 30.05
N ALA A 169 -18.39 -63.57 31.08
CA ALA A 169 -17.98 -64.98 31.22
C ALA A 169 -17.55 -65.37 32.66
N LYS A 170 -18.49 -65.96 33.38
CA LYS A 170 -18.39 -67.16 34.24
C LYS A 170 -17.28 -67.27 35.30
N ALA A 171 -17.73 -67.20 36.55
CA ALA A 171 -17.19 -67.92 37.69
C ALA A 171 -17.47 -69.44 37.60
N ARG A 172 -16.47 -70.29 37.89
CA ARG A 172 -16.58 -71.60 38.58
C ARG A 172 -15.20 -72.18 38.95
N GLN A 173 -14.98 -72.26 40.28
CA GLN A 173 -14.15 -73.13 41.16
C GLN A 173 -13.20 -74.20 40.59
N VAL A 174 -12.03 -74.37 41.26
CA VAL A 174 -11.43 -75.62 41.87
C VAL A 174 -10.28 -75.15 42.82
N THR A 175 -10.38 -75.19 44.17
CA THR A 175 -10.08 -76.26 45.18
C THR A 175 -8.61 -76.53 45.54
N LEU A 176 -8.31 -76.35 46.85
CA LEU A 176 -7.32 -76.94 47.79
C LEU A 176 -5.86 -77.22 47.35
N ILE A 177 -4.92 -76.70 48.15
CA ILE A 177 -4.19 -77.48 49.18
C ILE A 177 -4.13 -76.64 50.46
#